data_AF-A0A7C0U4L6-F1
#
_entry.id   AF-A0A7C0U4L6-F1
#
_cell.length_a   1.000
_cell.length_b   1.000
_cell.length_c   1.000
_cell.angle_alpha   90.00
_cell.angle_beta   90.00
_cell.angle_gamma   90.00
#
_symmetry.space_group_name_H-M   'P 1'
#
loop_
_entity.id
_entity.type
_entity.pdbx_description
1 polymer ?
#
loop_
_entity_poly.entity_id
_entity_poly.type
_entity_poly.pdbx_seq_one_letter_code
_entity_poly.pdbx_strand_id
1 'polypeptide(L)'
;MIVLAPKEEYDSKGCEDPRITEINGTYYLTYTAWDGRNARVALAVSKDMENFERVGIISPNIPVGKAVELTKSERYKSMFRKQIEGHGKDSIVWDKDCAIFPYLFDGEFVMLHRIEPDIQMVRFSSFGDLQDDKFWEEYIRDIDHYVLMQPAHSWESEKIGAGATPVMTSDGWLLLYHGVNRQNKHAIYSAGSALLDPEHPEKVKARSKYPLFSPEFEWERSGMVNNVVFPEGVEIEGDQIRAYYGCADKRIGLAELSYKELKDNLENI
;
A
#
# COMPACT_ATOMS: atom_id res chain seq x y z
N MET A 1 23.72 -9.12 5.81
CA MET A 1 22.99 -8.79 7.06
C MET A 1 21.51 -9.00 6.78
N ILE A 2 20.79 -9.70 7.65
CA ILE A 2 19.34 -9.86 7.54
C ILE A 2 18.73 -8.81 8.47
N VAL A 3 17.92 -7.91 7.92
CA VAL A 3 17.33 -6.78 8.67
C VAL A 3 15.99 -7.19 9.30
N LEU A 4 15.20 -8.00 8.60
CA LEU A 4 13.93 -8.55 9.07
C LEU A 4 13.73 -9.96 8.49
N ALA A 5 13.22 -10.88 9.32
CA ALA A 5 12.81 -12.22 8.93
C ALA A 5 11.68 -12.71 9.86
N PRO A 6 10.87 -13.69 9.43
CA PRO A 6 9.81 -14.29 10.24
C PRO A 6 10.29 -14.66 11.65
N LYS A 7 9.51 -14.26 12.66
CA LYS A 7 9.85 -14.49 14.07
C LYS A 7 8.61 -14.69 14.94
N GLU A 8 7.52 -14.02 14.61
CA GLU A 8 6.29 -14.02 15.39
C GLU A 8 5.25 -14.94 14.74
N GLU A 9 4.20 -15.32 15.47
CA GLU A 9 3.14 -16.19 14.92
C GLU A 9 2.48 -15.55 13.68
N TYR A 10 2.26 -14.22 13.76
CA TYR A 10 1.57 -13.45 12.75
C TYR A 10 2.35 -13.28 11.43
N ASP A 11 3.67 -13.52 11.43
CA ASP A 11 4.53 -13.46 10.24
C ASP A 11 5.23 -14.79 9.94
N SER A 12 4.76 -15.89 10.53
CA SER A 12 5.38 -17.21 10.50
C SER A 12 5.56 -17.81 9.09
N LYS A 13 4.92 -17.25 8.07
CA LYS A 13 5.06 -17.65 6.65
C LYS A 13 5.70 -16.59 5.77
N GLY A 14 5.88 -15.35 6.24
CA GLY A 14 6.51 -14.31 5.45
C GLY A 14 6.47 -12.93 6.10
N CYS A 15 7.56 -12.19 5.89
CA CYS A 15 7.58 -10.73 5.98
C CYS A 15 7.69 -10.22 4.54
N GLU A 16 6.61 -9.69 4.00
CA GLU A 16 6.47 -9.36 2.58
C GLU A 16 6.44 -7.84 2.36
N ASP A 17 6.92 -7.43 1.19
CA ASP A 17 6.66 -6.11 0.61
C ASP A 17 7.01 -4.93 1.57
N PRO A 18 8.24 -4.83 2.13
CA PRO A 18 8.56 -3.80 3.11
C PRO A 18 8.61 -2.40 2.49
N ARG A 19 8.03 -1.40 3.17
CA ARG A 19 8.27 0.03 2.91
C ARG A 19 9.01 0.62 4.08
N ILE A 20 9.83 1.63 3.80
CA ILE A 20 10.56 2.35 4.84
C ILE A 20 10.42 3.85 4.69
N THR A 21 10.18 4.51 5.82
CA THR A 21 10.01 5.95 5.90
C THR A 21 10.85 6.48 7.04
N GLU A 22 11.61 7.54 6.80
CA GLU A 22 12.36 8.24 7.84
C GLU A 22 11.60 9.48 8.32
N ILE A 23 11.45 9.62 9.64
CA ILE A 23 10.86 10.81 10.27
C ILE A 23 11.65 11.11 11.55
N ASN A 24 12.25 12.30 11.62
CA ASN A 24 12.96 12.83 12.79
C ASN A 24 14.03 11.88 13.36
N GLY A 25 14.86 11.32 12.48
CA GLY A 25 15.92 10.36 12.80
C GLY A 25 15.42 8.97 13.19
N THR A 26 14.18 8.61 12.83
CA THR A 26 13.60 7.28 13.09
C THR A 26 13.14 6.68 11.78
N TYR A 27 13.57 5.46 11.51
CA TYR A 27 13.11 4.67 10.38
C TYR A 27 11.93 3.80 10.80
N TYR A 28 10.81 3.94 10.11
CA TYR A 28 9.60 3.15 10.28
C TYR A 28 9.51 2.18 9.09
N LEU A 29 9.67 0.89 9.37
CA LEU A 29 9.56 -0.18 8.39
C LEU A 29 8.22 -0.88 8.55
N THR A 30 7.33 -0.67 7.59
CA THR A 30 6.06 -1.38 7.48
C THR A 30 6.23 -2.58 6.57
N TYR A 31 5.56 -3.68 6.86
CA TYR A 31 5.59 -4.90 6.03
C TYR A 31 4.29 -5.67 6.17
N THR A 32 3.97 -6.46 5.15
CA THR A 32 2.88 -7.44 5.24
C THR A 32 3.38 -8.65 6.02
N ALA A 33 2.81 -8.86 7.20
CA ALA A 33 2.97 -10.06 7.99
C ALA A 33 2.00 -11.13 7.50
N TRP A 34 2.55 -12.25 7.02
CA TRP A 34 1.78 -13.38 6.50
C TRP A 34 1.96 -14.61 7.41
N ASP A 35 0.86 -15.14 7.93
CA ASP A 35 0.84 -16.36 8.78
C ASP A 35 0.40 -17.63 8.02
N GLY A 36 0.15 -17.52 6.71
CA GLY A 36 -0.41 -18.60 5.88
C GLY A 36 -1.93 -18.54 5.73
N ARG A 37 -2.60 -17.66 6.48
CA ARG A 37 -4.05 -17.44 6.42
C ARG A 37 -4.44 -15.96 6.40
N ASN A 38 -3.72 -15.11 7.14
CA ASN A 38 -4.02 -13.69 7.32
C ASN A 38 -2.84 -12.84 6.85
N ALA A 39 -3.15 -11.84 6.01
CA ALA A 39 -2.24 -10.77 5.65
C ALA A 39 -2.58 -9.53 6.49
N ARG A 40 -1.63 -9.07 7.31
CA ARG A 40 -1.79 -7.90 8.18
C ARG A 40 -0.58 -6.99 8.03
N VAL A 41 -0.73 -5.71 8.29
CA VAL A 41 0.41 -4.79 8.32
C VAL A 41 1.04 -4.80 9.70
N ALA A 42 2.35 -4.96 9.74
CA ALA A 42 3.17 -4.88 10.93
C ALA A 42 4.22 -3.78 10.80
N LEU A 43 4.67 -3.26 11.93
CA LEU A 43 5.68 -2.22 12.04
C LEU A 43 6.91 -2.72 12.80
N ALA A 44 8.08 -2.32 12.31
CA ALA A 44 9.31 -2.30 13.07
C ALA A 44 9.99 -0.92 12.94
N VAL A 45 10.74 -0.50 13.95
CA VAL A 45 11.39 0.81 13.99
C VAL A 45 12.89 0.67 14.22
N SER A 46 13.67 1.60 13.66
CA SER A 46 15.13 1.62 13.81
C SER A 46 15.67 3.05 13.90
N LYS A 47 16.86 3.20 14.47
CA LYS A 47 17.65 4.44 14.47
C LYS A 47 18.86 4.38 13.53
N ASP A 48 19.20 3.21 13.01
CA ASP A 48 20.46 2.96 12.31
C ASP A 48 20.30 2.16 11.00
N MET A 49 19.08 1.76 10.62
CA MET A 49 18.77 0.90 9.46
C MET A 49 19.33 -0.52 9.53
N GLU A 50 19.94 -0.90 10.67
CA GLU A 50 20.55 -2.21 10.86
C GLU A 50 19.77 -3.02 11.91
N ASN A 51 19.42 -2.37 13.03
CA ASN A 51 18.75 -2.98 14.17
C ASN A 51 17.31 -2.47 14.24
N PHE A 52 16.35 -3.37 13.99
CA PHE A 52 14.92 -3.07 14.03
C PHE A 52 14.25 -3.67 15.26
N GLU A 53 13.58 -2.82 16.03
CA GLU A 53 12.67 -3.20 17.10
C GLU A 53 11.25 -3.40 16.53
N ARG A 54 10.67 -4.57 16.75
CA ARG A 54 9.31 -4.88 16.28
C ARG A 54 8.28 -4.23 17.20
N VAL A 55 7.42 -3.38 16.63
CA VAL A 55 6.30 -2.76 17.34
C VAL A 55 5.08 -3.70 17.35
N GLY A 56 4.85 -4.43 16.27
CA GLY A 56 3.75 -5.40 16.14
C GLY A 56 2.79 -5.07 15.01
N ILE A 57 1.59 -5.67 15.06
CA ILE A 57 0.51 -5.40 14.10
C ILE A 57 -0.01 -3.97 14.29
N ILE A 58 -0.21 -3.24 13.20
CA ILE A 58 -0.74 -1.87 13.15
C ILE A 58 -1.89 -1.73 12.12
N SER A 59 -2.54 -2.85 11.79
CA SER A 59 -3.72 -2.94 10.94
C SER A 59 -4.86 -3.64 11.69
N PRO A 60 -6.09 -3.72 11.14
CA PRO A 60 -7.19 -4.41 11.82
C PRO A 60 -6.81 -5.82 12.25
N ASN A 61 -7.06 -6.13 13.53
CA ASN A 61 -7.01 -7.50 14.05
C ASN A 61 -8.42 -8.06 14.29
N ILE A 62 -9.34 -7.74 13.37
CA ILE A 62 -10.77 -8.02 13.46
C ILE A 62 -11.14 -9.19 12.54
N PRO A 63 -11.86 -10.23 13.03
CA PRO A 63 -12.40 -11.27 12.18
C PRO A 63 -13.31 -10.70 11.08
N VAL A 64 -13.14 -11.16 9.84
CA VAL A 64 -13.88 -10.66 8.67
C VAL A 64 -15.39 -10.87 8.80
N GLY A 65 -15.84 -11.91 9.50
CA GLY A 65 -17.26 -12.11 9.82
C GLY A 65 -17.82 -10.98 10.68
N LYS A 66 -17.07 -10.51 11.68
CA LYS A 66 -17.43 -9.35 12.49
C LYS A 66 -17.39 -8.06 11.66
N ALA A 67 -16.43 -7.92 10.75
CA ALA A 67 -16.34 -6.76 9.86
C ALA A 67 -17.58 -6.59 8.96
N VAL A 68 -18.18 -7.69 8.48
CA VAL A 68 -19.45 -7.68 7.73
C VAL A 68 -20.60 -7.10 8.56
N GLU A 69 -20.65 -7.42 9.85
CA GLU A 69 -21.67 -6.93 10.79
C GLU A 69 -21.45 -5.46 11.17
N LEU A 70 -20.18 -5.02 11.25
CA LEU A 70 -19.80 -3.67 11.64
C LEU A 70 -20.01 -2.64 10.54
N THR A 71 -19.54 -2.95 9.32
CA THR A 71 -19.44 -1.94 8.25
C THR A 71 -20.80 -1.50 7.74
N LYS A 72 -20.94 -0.20 7.49
CA LYS A 72 -22.12 0.37 6.82
C LYS A 72 -22.02 0.26 5.29
N SER A 73 -20.82 0.03 4.74
CA SER A 73 -20.58 0.02 3.30
C SER A 73 -20.99 -1.30 2.66
N GLU A 74 -21.96 -1.26 1.74
CA GLU A 74 -22.35 -2.46 0.98
C GLU A 74 -21.22 -2.98 0.08
N ARG A 75 -20.36 -2.09 -0.43
CA ARG A 75 -19.20 -2.46 -1.24
C ARG A 75 -18.23 -3.30 -0.43
N TYR A 76 -17.84 -2.85 0.76
CA TYR A 76 -16.93 -3.61 1.62
C TYR A 76 -17.59 -4.86 2.21
N LYS A 77 -18.91 -4.88 2.48
CA LYS A 77 -19.60 -6.15 2.82
C LYS A 77 -19.43 -7.20 1.72
N SER A 78 -19.54 -6.81 0.46
CA SER A 78 -19.32 -7.73 -0.67
C SER A 78 -17.89 -8.27 -0.69
N MET A 79 -16.90 -7.39 -0.49
CA MET A 79 -15.48 -7.78 -0.44
C MET A 79 -15.18 -8.71 0.74
N PHE A 80 -15.68 -8.40 1.93
CA PHE A 80 -15.52 -9.25 3.11
C PHE A 80 -16.19 -10.61 2.94
N ARG A 81 -17.38 -10.69 2.33
CA ARG A 81 -18.02 -11.98 2.00
C ARG A 81 -17.17 -12.81 1.04
N LYS A 82 -16.56 -12.19 0.03
CA LYS A 82 -15.62 -12.89 -0.87
C LYS A 82 -14.40 -13.44 -0.11
N GLN A 83 -13.87 -12.70 0.85
CA GLN A 83 -12.80 -13.21 1.72
C GLN A 83 -13.28 -14.39 2.58
N ILE A 84 -14.52 -14.35 3.11
CA ILE A 84 -15.13 -15.46 3.86
C ILE A 84 -15.17 -16.73 3.02
N GLU A 85 -15.55 -16.63 1.73
CA GLU A 85 -15.60 -17.77 0.81
C GLU A 85 -14.23 -18.43 0.62
N GLY A 86 -13.14 -17.65 0.62
CA GLY A 86 -11.78 -18.15 0.46
C GLY A 86 -11.08 -18.61 1.75
N HIS A 87 -11.34 -17.95 2.88
CA HIS A 87 -10.50 -18.05 4.09
C HIS A 87 -11.28 -18.29 5.40
N GLY A 88 -12.61 -18.34 5.31
CA GLY A 88 -13.53 -18.54 6.43
C GLY A 88 -13.78 -17.28 7.26
N LYS A 89 -14.94 -17.22 7.93
CA LYS A 89 -15.39 -16.04 8.69
C LYS A 89 -14.48 -15.60 9.84
N ASP A 90 -13.65 -16.51 10.33
CA ASP A 90 -12.73 -16.25 11.44
C ASP A 90 -11.34 -15.80 10.95
N SER A 91 -11.11 -15.68 9.62
CA SER A 91 -9.90 -14.99 9.14
C SER A 91 -9.97 -13.51 9.49
N ILE A 92 -8.83 -12.88 9.73
CA ILE A 92 -8.73 -11.45 10.00
C ILE A 92 -8.93 -10.66 8.70
N VAL A 93 -9.55 -9.49 8.77
CA VAL A 93 -9.62 -8.55 7.62
C VAL A 93 -8.22 -8.34 7.05
N TRP A 94 -8.06 -8.64 5.76
CA TRP A 94 -6.75 -8.51 5.13
C TRP A 94 -6.40 -7.06 4.85
N ASP A 95 -5.15 -6.73 5.12
CA ASP A 95 -4.57 -5.40 4.91
C ASP A 95 -3.14 -5.54 4.40
N LYS A 96 -2.77 -4.70 3.43
CA LYS A 96 -1.50 -4.72 2.69
C LYS A 96 -1.10 -3.31 2.26
N ASP A 97 0.03 -3.21 1.55
CA ASP A 97 0.41 -2.01 0.78
C ASP A 97 0.53 -0.76 1.65
N CYS A 98 1.08 -0.92 2.85
CA CYS A 98 1.20 0.17 3.82
C CYS A 98 2.40 1.06 3.55
N ALA A 99 2.17 2.37 3.47
CA ALA A 99 3.20 3.38 3.33
C ALA A 99 2.91 4.58 4.25
N ILE A 100 3.90 4.99 5.04
CA ILE A 100 3.79 6.15 5.94
C ILE A 100 4.39 7.37 5.24
N PHE A 101 3.71 8.51 5.29
CA PHE A 101 4.28 9.76 4.76
C PHE A 101 5.53 10.17 5.56
N PRO A 102 6.60 10.66 4.91
CA PRO A 102 7.82 11.11 5.58
C PRO A 102 7.66 12.49 6.24
N TYR A 103 6.49 12.76 6.82
CA TYR A 103 6.15 14.05 7.41
C TYR A 103 5.04 13.89 8.45
N LEU A 104 5.10 14.70 9.52
CA LEU A 104 4.02 14.81 10.50
C LEU A 104 3.11 15.98 10.14
N PHE A 105 1.83 15.70 9.94
CA PHE A 105 0.83 16.70 9.60
C PHE A 105 0.13 17.13 10.89
N ASP A 106 0.33 18.37 11.31
CA ASP A 106 -0.19 18.89 12.59
C ASP A 106 0.19 18.02 13.81
N GLY A 107 1.36 17.40 13.76
CA GLY A 107 1.86 16.50 14.80
C GLY A 107 1.38 15.05 14.70
N GLU A 108 0.56 14.72 13.70
CA GLU A 108 0.05 13.37 13.47
C GLU A 108 0.81 12.65 12.35
N PHE A 109 0.88 11.33 12.46
CA PHE A 109 1.28 10.46 11.36
C PHE A 109 0.14 10.37 10.34
N VAL A 110 0.51 10.23 9.07
CA VAL A 110 -0.41 9.87 7.99
C VAL A 110 0.08 8.59 7.34
N MET A 111 -0.79 7.60 7.27
CA MET A 111 -0.48 6.28 6.71
C MET A 111 -1.48 5.94 5.61
N LEU A 112 -0.94 5.49 4.49
CA LEU A 112 -1.68 4.79 3.44
C LEU A 112 -1.66 3.30 3.73
N HIS A 113 -2.76 2.62 3.46
CA HIS A 113 -2.88 1.17 3.56
C HIS A 113 -4.01 0.70 2.64
N ARG A 114 -4.27 -0.62 2.63
CA ARG A 114 -5.14 -1.22 1.61
C ARG A 114 -5.89 -2.41 2.18
N ILE A 115 -7.13 -2.16 2.56
CA ILE A 115 -8.21 -3.15 2.59
C ILE A 115 -8.82 -3.19 1.18
N GLU A 116 -8.81 -4.35 0.52
CA GLU A 116 -9.21 -4.40 -0.90
C GLU A 116 -10.63 -3.83 -1.12
N PRO A 117 -10.83 -3.02 -2.18
CA PRO A 117 -9.95 -2.83 -3.34
C PRO A 117 -9.29 -1.44 -3.44
N ASP A 118 -9.45 -0.59 -2.44
CA ASP A 118 -9.12 0.84 -2.49
C ASP A 118 -7.85 1.16 -1.70
N ILE A 119 -7.19 2.28 -2.03
CA ILE A 119 -6.17 2.87 -1.15
C ILE A 119 -6.90 3.70 -0.11
N GLN A 120 -6.71 3.38 1.17
CA GLN A 120 -7.22 4.16 2.28
C GLN A 120 -6.13 4.96 2.97
N MET A 121 -6.54 5.99 3.70
CA MET A 121 -5.65 6.85 4.45
C MET A 121 -6.18 7.04 5.88
N VAL A 122 -5.28 6.96 6.84
CA VAL A 122 -5.57 7.16 8.25
C VAL A 122 -4.59 8.14 8.89
N ARG A 123 -5.09 8.95 9.82
CA ARG A 123 -4.32 9.86 10.65
C ARG A 123 -4.35 9.39 12.10
N PHE A 124 -3.23 9.47 12.80
CA PHE A 124 -3.12 9.04 14.19
C PHE A 124 -1.95 9.71 14.90
N SER A 125 -2.02 9.81 16.22
CA SER A 125 -1.00 10.45 17.04
C SER A 125 0.08 9.48 17.52
N SER A 126 -0.28 8.21 17.72
CA SER A 126 0.62 7.16 18.20
C SER A 126 0.30 5.82 17.55
N PHE A 127 1.33 5.01 17.28
CA PHE A 127 1.11 3.62 16.80
C PHE A 127 0.34 2.77 17.80
N GLY A 128 0.30 3.14 19.08
CA GLY A 128 -0.56 2.50 20.08
C GLY A 128 -2.06 2.66 19.76
N ASP A 129 -2.46 3.74 19.09
CA ASP A 129 -3.85 3.95 18.65
C ASP A 129 -4.25 2.86 17.65
N LEU A 130 -3.33 2.48 16.75
CA LEU A 130 -3.54 1.42 15.76
C LEU A 130 -3.45 0.01 16.33
N GLN A 131 -3.06 -0.15 17.60
CA GLN A 131 -3.07 -1.43 18.31
C GLN A 131 -4.35 -1.65 19.12
N ASP A 132 -5.26 -0.66 19.18
CA ASP A 132 -6.57 -0.79 19.80
C ASP A 132 -7.60 -1.32 18.78
N ASP A 133 -8.19 -2.47 19.05
CA ASP A 133 -9.25 -3.02 18.21
C ASP A 133 -10.45 -2.07 18.08
N LYS A 134 -10.74 -1.24 19.09
CA LYS A 134 -11.84 -0.25 19.02
C LYS A 134 -11.62 0.77 17.92
N PHE A 135 -10.38 1.22 17.73
CA PHE A 135 -10.02 2.11 16.64
C PHE A 135 -10.42 1.48 15.29
N TRP A 136 -10.04 0.22 15.09
CA TRP A 136 -10.34 -0.49 13.86
C TRP A 136 -11.82 -0.88 13.70
N GLU A 137 -12.55 -1.10 14.80
CA GLU A 137 -13.99 -1.33 14.75
C GLU A 137 -14.75 -0.08 14.28
N GLU A 138 -14.36 1.08 14.79
CA GLU A 138 -14.91 2.38 14.36
C GLU A 138 -14.51 2.70 12.93
N TYR A 139 -13.25 2.45 12.57
CA TYR A 139 -12.74 2.55 11.20
C TYR A 139 -13.57 1.70 10.23
N ILE A 140 -13.72 0.39 10.50
CA ILE A 140 -14.44 -0.54 9.61
C ILE A 140 -15.92 -0.15 9.49
N ARG A 141 -16.52 0.34 10.59
CA ARG A 141 -17.92 0.80 10.61
C ARG A 141 -18.17 1.88 9.55
N ASP A 142 -17.22 2.77 9.36
CA ASP A 142 -17.30 3.93 8.46
C ASP A 142 -16.22 3.92 7.36
N ILE A 143 -15.80 2.74 6.92
CA ILE A 143 -14.64 2.53 6.04
C ILE A 143 -14.62 3.41 4.77
N ASP A 144 -15.78 3.75 4.20
CA ASP A 144 -15.88 4.63 3.02
C ASP A 144 -15.31 6.04 3.30
N HIS A 145 -15.33 6.51 4.55
CA HIS A 145 -14.77 7.80 4.96
C HIS A 145 -13.24 7.86 4.78
N TYR A 146 -12.57 6.72 4.91
CA TYR A 146 -11.12 6.62 4.88
C TYR A 146 -10.56 6.35 3.48
N VAL A 147 -11.42 6.21 2.47
CA VAL A 147 -11.00 5.95 1.10
C VAL A 147 -10.37 7.19 0.49
N LEU A 148 -9.08 7.10 0.16
CA LEU A 148 -8.33 8.15 -0.54
C LEU A 148 -8.51 8.02 -2.07
N MET A 149 -8.32 6.82 -2.59
CA MET A 149 -8.47 6.52 -4.02
C MET A 149 -9.22 5.21 -4.22
N GLN A 150 -10.12 5.20 -5.20
CA GLN A 150 -10.77 3.99 -5.71
C GLN A 150 -10.24 3.68 -7.12
N PRO A 151 -10.29 2.41 -7.58
CA PRO A 151 -10.21 2.08 -9.00
C PRO A 151 -11.13 2.97 -9.83
N ALA A 152 -10.58 3.72 -10.78
CA ALA A 152 -11.30 4.65 -11.66
C ALA A 152 -11.09 4.35 -13.14
N HIS A 153 -10.01 3.65 -13.50
CA HIS A 153 -9.65 3.33 -14.88
C HIS A 153 -9.60 1.81 -15.16
N SER A 154 -9.68 1.43 -16.43
CA SER A 154 -9.78 0.01 -16.84
C SER A 154 -8.55 -0.81 -16.47
N TRP A 155 -7.36 -0.20 -16.46
CA TRP A 155 -6.09 -0.85 -16.16
C TRP A 155 -5.91 -1.18 -14.67
N GLU A 156 -6.74 -0.60 -13.82
CA GLU A 156 -6.70 -0.73 -12.35
C GLU A 156 -8.05 -1.22 -11.78
N SER A 157 -8.92 -1.74 -12.64
CA SER A 157 -10.32 -2.02 -12.37
C SER A 157 -10.60 -3.06 -11.28
N GLU A 158 -9.64 -3.91 -10.91
CA GLU A 158 -9.82 -4.94 -9.87
C GLU A 158 -9.48 -4.38 -8.48
N LYS A 159 -8.33 -3.73 -8.34
CA LYS A 159 -7.84 -3.12 -7.09
C LYS A 159 -6.64 -2.23 -7.35
N ILE A 160 -6.39 -1.33 -6.40
CA ILE A 160 -5.19 -0.49 -6.32
C ILE A 160 -4.55 -0.61 -4.93
N GLY A 161 -3.28 -0.27 -4.82
CA GLY A 161 -2.55 -0.25 -3.55
C GLY A 161 -1.34 0.67 -3.62
N ALA A 162 -0.95 1.27 -2.49
CA ALA A 162 0.22 2.13 -2.44
C ALA A 162 1.48 1.32 -2.79
N GLY A 163 2.31 1.92 -3.63
CA GLY A 163 3.57 1.33 -4.05
C GLY A 163 4.66 1.76 -3.08
N ALA A 164 5.49 2.70 -3.53
CA ALA A 164 6.53 3.32 -2.72
C ALA A 164 5.95 4.33 -1.71
N THR A 165 6.76 4.64 -0.69
CA THR A 165 6.51 5.78 0.20
C THR A 165 6.27 7.07 -0.61
N PRO A 166 5.25 7.88 -0.28
CA PRO A 166 5.05 9.17 -0.95
C PRO A 166 6.28 10.07 -0.84
N VAL A 167 6.67 10.70 -1.94
CA VAL A 167 7.83 11.61 -1.99
C VAL A 167 7.38 13.02 -2.33
N MET A 168 7.88 13.99 -1.59
CA MET A 168 7.56 15.40 -1.82
C MET A 168 8.21 15.89 -3.13
N THR A 169 7.43 16.62 -3.92
CA THR A 169 7.87 17.30 -5.14
C THR A 169 7.46 18.77 -5.11
N SER A 170 7.86 19.55 -6.12
CA SER A 170 7.39 20.93 -6.28
C SER A 170 5.87 21.05 -6.46
N ASP A 171 5.19 19.99 -6.86
CA ASP A 171 3.74 19.99 -7.10
C ASP A 171 2.97 19.16 -6.06
N GLY A 172 3.57 18.82 -4.92
CA GLY A 172 2.94 18.03 -3.85
C GLY A 172 3.53 16.63 -3.71
N TRP A 173 2.80 15.75 -3.02
CA TRP A 173 3.27 14.40 -2.77
C TRP A 173 3.04 13.51 -3.98
N LEU A 174 4.13 13.01 -4.58
CA LEU A 174 4.08 11.98 -5.61
C LEU A 174 3.90 10.61 -4.93
N LEU A 175 2.80 9.94 -5.25
CA LEU A 175 2.53 8.56 -4.89
C LEU A 175 2.70 7.68 -6.14
N LEU A 176 3.69 6.80 -6.14
CA LEU A 176 3.69 5.66 -7.07
C LEU A 176 2.80 4.58 -6.47
N TYR A 177 1.81 4.12 -7.24
CA TYR A 177 0.89 3.07 -6.82
C TYR A 177 0.81 1.98 -7.87
N HIS A 178 0.28 0.81 -7.51
CA HIS A 178 -0.01 -0.24 -8.46
C HIS A 178 -1.51 -0.32 -8.73
N GLY A 179 -1.86 -0.69 -9.94
CA GLY A 179 -3.23 -1.03 -10.34
C GLY A 179 -3.29 -2.41 -10.95
N VAL A 180 -4.38 -3.11 -10.69
CA VAL A 180 -4.61 -4.46 -11.17
C VAL A 180 -5.83 -4.49 -12.06
N ASN A 181 -5.70 -5.11 -13.23
CA ASN A 181 -6.85 -5.59 -13.99
C ASN A 181 -6.75 -7.08 -14.27
N ARG A 182 -7.84 -7.63 -14.82
CA ARG A 182 -7.91 -9.04 -15.20
C ARG A 182 -8.22 -9.19 -16.67
N GLN A 183 -7.32 -9.86 -17.39
CA GLN A 183 -7.48 -10.19 -18.79
C GLN A 183 -7.36 -11.71 -18.98
N ASN A 184 -8.35 -12.33 -19.62
CA ASN A 184 -8.36 -13.78 -19.85
C ASN A 184 -8.09 -14.61 -18.58
N LYS A 185 -8.66 -14.20 -17.44
CA LYS A 185 -8.48 -14.76 -16.09
C LYS A 185 -7.11 -14.51 -15.44
N HIS A 186 -6.15 -13.90 -16.14
CA HIS A 186 -4.85 -13.52 -15.59
C HIS A 186 -4.89 -12.10 -15.04
N ALA A 187 -4.37 -11.90 -13.83
CA ALA A 187 -4.15 -10.57 -13.30
C ALA A 187 -2.95 -9.94 -14.01
N ILE A 188 -3.02 -8.63 -14.28
CA ILE A 188 -1.91 -7.82 -14.77
C ILE A 188 -1.73 -6.69 -13.77
N TYR A 189 -0.53 -6.59 -13.19
CA TYR A 189 -0.17 -5.52 -12.28
C TYR A 189 0.68 -4.51 -13.03
N SER A 190 0.22 -3.26 -13.02
CA SER A 190 0.87 -2.14 -13.68
C SER A 190 1.14 -1.01 -12.69
N ALA A 191 2.13 -0.18 -12.98
CA ALA A 191 2.48 0.98 -12.16
C ALA A 191 1.69 2.21 -12.63
N GLY A 192 1.23 3.03 -11.69
CA GLY A 192 0.64 4.34 -11.91
C GLY A 192 1.20 5.39 -10.96
N SER A 193 0.73 6.62 -11.10
CA SER A 193 1.15 7.72 -10.24
C SER A 193 0.00 8.69 -9.91
N ALA A 194 0.06 9.27 -8.72
CA ALA A 194 -0.87 10.30 -8.27
C ALA A 194 -0.12 11.44 -7.59
N LEU A 195 -0.65 12.65 -7.69
CA LEU A 195 -0.19 13.82 -6.96
C LEU A 195 -1.21 14.17 -5.88
N LEU A 196 -0.78 14.18 -4.63
CA LEU A 196 -1.58 14.58 -3.48
C LEU A 196 -1.19 16.01 -3.06
N ASP A 197 -2.13 16.73 -2.46
CA ASP A 197 -1.86 18.08 -1.97
C ASP A 197 -0.79 18.07 -0.84
N PRO A 198 0.17 19.01 -0.85
CA PRO A 198 1.26 19.03 0.12
C PRO A 198 0.82 19.25 1.56
N GLU A 199 -0.26 20.01 1.78
CA GLU A 199 -0.77 20.36 3.11
C GLU A 199 -1.94 19.45 3.51
N HIS A 200 -2.73 19.04 2.51
CA HIS A 200 -3.96 18.26 2.66
C HIS A 200 -3.87 16.92 1.92
N PRO A 201 -3.08 15.94 2.39
CA PRO A 201 -2.82 14.71 1.64
C PRO A 201 -4.07 13.88 1.31
N GLU A 202 -5.21 14.15 1.96
CA GLU A 202 -6.53 13.62 1.60
C GLU A 202 -7.05 14.10 0.23
N LYS A 203 -6.47 15.16 -0.33
CA LYS A 203 -6.85 15.75 -1.61
C LYS A 203 -5.95 15.23 -2.73
N VAL A 204 -6.47 14.27 -3.50
CA VAL A 204 -5.82 13.80 -4.73
C VAL A 204 -6.02 14.86 -5.82
N LYS A 205 -4.94 15.51 -6.26
CA LYS A 205 -5.00 16.60 -7.24
C LYS A 205 -5.02 16.09 -8.68
N ALA A 206 -4.25 15.04 -8.94
CA ALA A 206 -4.17 14.43 -10.25
C ALA A 206 -3.74 12.96 -10.14
N ARG A 207 -4.11 12.15 -11.13
CA ARG A 207 -3.71 10.73 -11.22
C ARG A 207 -3.49 10.29 -12.66
N SER A 208 -2.71 9.23 -12.83
CA SER A 208 -2.42 8.66 -14.14
C SER A 208 -3.66 8.01 -14.77
N LYS A 209 -4.10 8.53 -15.92
CA LYS A 209 -5.21 7.96 -16.71
C LYS A 209 -4.88 6.61 -17.33
N TYR A 210 -3.62 6.46 -17.74
CA TYR A 210 -3.02 5.23 -18.26
C TYR A 210 -1.92 4.76 -17.31
N PRO A 211 -1.51 3.47 -17.37
CA PRO A 211 -0.33 3.03 -16.63
C PRO A 211 0.89 3.88 -16.97
N LEU A 212 1.70 4.19 -15.96
CA LEU A 212 3.03 4.76 -16.14
C LEU A 212 3.94 3.77 -16.88
N PHE A 213 3.88 2.50 -16.48
CA PHE A 213 4.42 1.37 -17.23
C PHE A 213 3.71 0.07 -16.84
N SER A 214 3.79 -0.92 -17.72
CA SER A 214 3.18 -2.24 -17.56
C SER A 214 4.20 -3.33 -17.89
N PRO A 215 3.93 -4.62 -17.60
CA PRO A 215 4.83 -5.70 -17.97
C PRO A 215 5.00 -5.79 -19.50
N GLU A 216 6.21 -5.50 -19.98
CA GLU A 216 6.57 -5.54 -21.40
C GLU A 216 7.68 -6.56 -21.65
N PHE A 217 8.66 -6.60 -20.75
CA PHE A 217 9.82 -7.46 -20.89
C PHE A 217 9.52 -8.90 -20.44
N GLU A 218 10.28 -9.87 -20.95
CA GLU A 218 10.07 -11.29 -20.62
C GLU A 218 10.16 -11.55 -19.10
N TRP A 219 11.09 -10.87 -18.42
CA TRP A 219 11.28 -10.99 -16.97
C TRP A 219 10.19 -10.33 -16.12
N GLU A 220 9.33 -9.50 -16.71
CA GLU A 220 8.14 -8.91 -16.06
C GLU A 220 6.89 -9.76 -16.34
N ARG A 221 6.87 -10.44 -17.49
CA ARG A 221 5.76 -11.29 -17.92
C ARG A 221 5.84 -12.70 -17.36
N SER A 222 7.03 -13.22 -17.05
CA SER A 222 7.22 -14.59 -16.56
C SER A 222 8.07 -14.68 -15.30
N GLY A 223 7.50 -15.27 -14.25
CA GLY A 223 8.16 -15.45 -12.95
C GLY A 223 7.34 -16.32 -12.00
N MET A 224 7.40 -16.03 -10.69
CA MET A 224 6.55 -16.72 -9.72
C MET A 224 5.09 -16.30 -9.87
N VAL A 225 4.87 -15.01 -10.15
CA VAL A 225 3.58 -14.46 -10.57
C VAL A 225 3.78 -13.77 -11.92
N ASN A 226 3.03 -14.19 -12.94
CA ASN A 226 3.18 -13.66 -14.29
C ASN A 226 2.53 -12.27 -14.43
N ASN A 227 3.05 -11.45 -15.35
CA ASN A 227 2.55 -10.12 -15.68
C ASN A 227 2.49 -9.16 -14.48
N VAL A 228 3.62 -9.00 -13.79
CA VAL A 228 3.72 -8.11 -12.63
C VAL A 228 4.85 -7.11 -12.81
N VAL A 229 4.50 -5.82 -12.73
CA VAL A 229 5.40 -4.77 -12.29
C VAL A 229 4.80 -4.13 -11.02
N PHE A 230 5.62 -4.00 -9.97
CA PHE A 230 5.14 -3.58 -8.66
C PHE A 230 6.09 -2.52 -8.06
N PRO A 231 5.78 -1.20 -8.15
CA PRO A 231 6.69 -0.14 -7.75
C PRO A 231 6.74 0.01 -6.22
N GLU A 232 7.88 -0.22 -5.58
CA GLU A 232 8.01 -0.25 -4.10
C GLU A 232 9.07 0.71 -3.56
N GLY A 233 9.95 1.21 -4.43
CA GLY A 233 10.94 2.22 -4.08
C GLY A 233 10.95 3.34 -5.09
N VAL A 234 11.18 4.56 -4.63
CA VAL A 234 11.32 5.72 -5.50
C VAL A 234 12.38 6.67 -4.97
N GLU A 235 13.20 7.17 -5.87
CA GLU A 235 14.13 8.27 -5.63
C GLU A 235 13.86 9.37 -6.67
N ILE A 236 13.91 10.62 -6.24
CA ILE A 236 13.72 11.77 -7.13
C ILE A 236 14.91 12.71 -6.99
N GLU A 237 15.56 13.02 -8.12
CA GLU A 237 16.69 13.93 -8.20
C GLU A 237 16.48 14.89 -9.39
N GLY A 238 16.09 16.13 -9.10
CA GLY A 238 15.72 17.10 -10.13
C GLY A 238 14.52 16.62 -10.95
N ASP A 239 14.71 16.46 -12.26
CA ASP A 239 13.67 15.92 -13.16
C ASP A 239 13.70 14.39 -13.26
N GLN A 240 14.70 13.71 -12.67
CA GLN A 240 14.82 12.26 -12.80
C GLN A 240 14.08 11.55 -11.65
N ILE A 241 13.20 10.63 -12.02
CA ILE A 241 12.58 9.66 -11.10
C ILE A 241 13.23 8.30 -11.35
N ARG A 242 13.70 7.65 -10.30
CA ARG A 242 14.16 6.26 -10.30
C ARG A 242 13.16 5.41 -9.53
N ALA A 243 12.33 4.65 -10.24
CA ALA A 243 11.36 3.73 -9.65
C ALA A 243 11.94 2.31 -9.59
N TYR A 244 12.14 1.80 -8.38
CA TYR A 244 12.54 0.42 -8.12
C TYR A 244 11.29 -0.44 -7.97
N TYR A 245 11.21 -1.53 -8.74
CA TYR A 245 9.99 -2.31 -8.84
C TYR A 245 10.24 -3.81 -8.88
N GLY A 246 9.35 -4.59 -8.28
CA GLY A 246 9.30 -6.04 -8.43
C GLY A 246 8.88 -6.43 -9.85
N CYS A 247 9.57 -7.41 -10.44
CA CYS A 247 9.25 -8.00 -11.74
C CYS A 247 8.87 -9.47 -11.56
N ALA A 248 7.62 -9.80 -11.89
CA ALA A 248 7.10 -11.16 -11.87
C ALA A 248 7.38 -11.96 -10.57
N ASP A 249 7.41 -11.27 -9.43
CA ASP A 249 7.79 -11.80 -8.11
C ASP A 249 9.11 -12.60 -8.12
N LYS A 250 10.07 -12.16 -8.93
CA LYS A 250 11.33 -12.91 -9.14
C LYS A 250 12.57 -12.04 -9.24
N ARG A 251 12.42 -10.78 -9.66
CA ARG A 251 13.54 -9.85 -9.85
C ARG A 251 13.14 -8.46 -9.38
N ILE A 252 14.14 -7.60 -9.23
CA ILE A 252 13.98 -6.16 -9.04
C ILE A 252 14.46 -5.48 -10.32
N GLY A 253 13.64 -4.59 -10.86
CA GLY A 253 13.96 -3.69 -11.96
C GLY A 253 14.11 -2.25 -11.50
N LEU A 254 14.69 -1.42 -12.37
CA LEU A 254 14.77 0.03 -12.23
C LEU A 254 14.20 0.66 -13.50
N ALA A 255 13.19 1.51 -13.34
CA ALA A 255 12.68 2.37 -14.40
C ALA A 255 13.13 3.82 -14.13
N GLU A 256 13.78 4.44 -15.10
CA GLU A 256 14.13 5.86 -15.05
C GLU A 256 13.12 6.66 -15.89
N LEU A 257 12.53 7.68 -15.28
CA LEU A 257 11.45 8.48 -15.87
C LEU A 257 11.75 9.97 -15.69
N SER A 258 11.20 10.82 -16.56
CA SER A 258 11.17 12.27 -16.35
C SER A 258 9.95 12.63 -15.50
N TYR A 259 10.16 13.41 -14.43
CA TYR A 259 9.09 13.94 -13.59
C TYR A 259 8.17 14.86 -14.37
N LYS A 260 8.73 15.71 -15.23
CA LYS A 260 7.95 16.56 -16.12
C LYS A 260 7.06 15.75 -17.06
N GLU A 261 7.60 14.72 -17.72
CA GLU A 261 6.80 13.86 -18.61
C GLU A 261 5.72 13.09 -17.84
N LEU A 262 6.04 12.59 -16.64
CA LEU A 262 5.06 11.96 -15.76
C LEU A 262 3.90 12.92 -15.47
N LYS A 263 4.24 14.15 -15.04
CA LYS A 263 3.26 15.18 -14.68
C LYS A 263 2.36 15.56 -15.85
N ASP A 264 2.92 15.70 -17.05
CA ASP A 264 2.16 16.04 -18.26
C ASP A 264 1.13 14.94 -18.64
N ASN A 265 1.31 13.71 -18.13
CA ASN A 265 0.40 12.58 -18.34
C ASN A 265 -0.62 12.35 -17.20
N LEU A 266 -0.64 13.21 -16.18
CA LEU A 266 -1.63 13.14 -15.11
C LEU A 266 -2.93 13.84 -15.51
N GLU A 267 -4.06 13.22 -15.16
CA GLU A 267 -5.40 13.79 -15.30
C GLU A 267 -5.81 14.42 -13.97
N ASN A 268 -6.21 15.69 -13.99
CA ASN A 268 -6.76 16.38 -12.81
C ASN A 268 -8.08 15.71 -12.38
N ILE A 269 -8.31 15.64 -11.06
CA ILE A 269 -9.49 15.01 -10.46
C ILE A 269 -10.48 16.07 -9.97
#